data_AF-A0A812ID56-F1
#
_entry.id   AF-A0A812ID56-F1
#
_cell.length_a   1.000
_cell.length_b   1.000
_cell.length_c   1.000
_cell.angle_alpha   90.00
_cell.angle_beta   90.00
_cell.angle_gamma   90.00
#
_symmetry.space_group_name_H-M   'P 1'
#
loop_
_entity.id
_entity.type
_entity.pdbx_description
1 polymer ?
#
loop_
_entity_poly.entity_id
_entity_poly.type
_entity_poly.pdbx_seq_one_letter_code
_entity_poly.pdbx_strand_id
1 'polypeptide(L)'
;MPALPRLLLAVHTLYARCASQPQHSIQVHAGGEVTNVSHDFTMTSAANVAGAKGHLIRSAKLIQDDVDAEVEAEEHAEEEIVSNESSADWQLAVYVSRHNVMMYNWGGWTNCNEFDAGGDKKTKFYCVRAKKIKVTFEGAPRGEFTYSPNGKKTLKDMLTGRYVVHGDVNHWRAVTKNCYQSNCNARGFQPLNRCRYGFVTNNENDCNSCDHSAGVGCNLVATGSKASCCSTRGPGCHENFKTKIEILPVTCDKDVCADGEVLKEEGLPEFCEGEECTSDECCATTTTTTTAKSGAFGTRMPPLLLLSPLAAWLARYL
;
A
#
# COMPACT_ATOMS: atom_id res chain seq x y z
N MET A 1 -5.65 35.66 -52.03
CA MET A 1 -6.50 34.63 -51.41
C MET A 1 -5.57 33.64 -50.71
N PRO A 2 -5.51 33.58 -49.37
CA PRO A 2 -4.66 32.61 -48.72
C PRO A 2 -5.33 31.23 -48.71
N ALA A 3 -4.54 30.19 -48.96
CA ALA A 3 -4.97 28.81 -49.04
C ALA A 3 -5.29 28.23 -47.65
N LEU A 4 -6.42 27.54 -47.54
CA LEU A 4 -6.81 26.76 -46.35
C LEU A 4 -5.88 25.54 -46.17
N PRO A 5 -5.46 25.20 -44.94
CA PRO A 5 -4.69 24.00 -44.68
C PRO A 5 -5.58 22.75 -44.84
N ARG A 6 -5.12 21.79 -45.66
CA ARG A 6 -5.74 20.47 -45.79
C ARG A 6 -5.29 19.59 -44.62
N LEU A 7 -6.22 19.27 -43.73
CA LEU A 7 -6.04 18.25 -42.70
C LEU A 7 -6.13 16.86 -43.36
N LEU A 8 -5.04 16.11 -43.38
CA LEU A 8 -5.01 14.72 -43.84
C LEU A 8 -5.30 13.80 -42.64
N LEU A 9 -6.51 13.25 -42.58
CA LEU A 9 -6.90 12.25 -41.58
C LEU A 9 -6.60 10.85 -42.15
N ALA A 10 -5.54 10.21 -41.67
CA ALA A 10 -5.23 8.82 -42.02
C ALA A 10 -5.99 7.87 -41.08
N VAL A 11 -7.13 7.35 -41.52
CA VAL A 11 -7.87 6.29 -40.82
C VAL A 11 -7.32 4.94 -41.31
N HIS A 12 -6.55 4.25 -40.47
CA HIS A 12 -6.16 2.86 -40.73
C HIS A 12 -7.27 1.92 -40.27
N THR A 13 -8.02 1.37 -41.22
CA THR A 13 -9.03 0.34 -40.97
C THR A 13 -8.37 -1.03 -40.99
N LEU A 14 -8.11 -1.62 -39.82
CA LEU A 14 -7.70 -3.03 -39.70
C LEU A 14 -8.96 -3.91 -39.78
N TYR A 15 -9.13 -4.62 -40.90
CA TYR A 15 -10.15 -5.66 -41.04
C TYR A 15 -9.62 -6.98 -40.47
N ALA A 16 -10.16 -7.42 -39.34
CA ALA A 16 -10.11 -8.81 -38.92
C ALA A 16 -11.54 -9.36 -38.91
N ARG A 17 -11.87 -10.24 -39.87
CA ARG A 17 -13.10 -11.02 -39.85
C ARG A 17 -12.93 -12.19 -38.89
N CYS A 18 -13.65 -12.17 -37.77
CA CYS A 18 -14.10 -13.39 -37.09
C CYS A 18 -15.54 -13.17 -36.61
N ALA A 19 -16.40 -14.14 -36.94
CA ALA A 19 -17.82 -14.12 -36.61
C ALA A 19 -18.04 -14.26 -35.09
N SER A 20 -19.11 -13.60 -34.61
CA SER A 20 -19.57 -13.50 -33.22
C SER A 20 -18.60 -12.85 -32.23
N GLN A 21 -18.70 -11.52 -32.08
CA GLN A 21 -18.08 -10.79 -30.97
C GLN A 21 -19.13 -9.98 -30.18
N PRO A 22 -18.92 -9.80 -28.87
CA PRO A 22 -19.74 -8.91 -28.04
C PRO A 22 -19.43 -7.43 -28.33
N GLN A 23 -20.34 -6.54 -27.94
CA GLN A 23 -20.21 -5.10 -28.18
C GLN A 23 -18.97 -4.52 -27.48
N HIS A 24 -18.07 -3.92 -28.25
CA HIS A 24 -16.90 -3.21 -27.73
C HIS A 24 -17.14 -1.70 -27.72
N SER A 25 -16.83 -1.02 -26.61
CA SER A 25 -16.76 0.45 -26.56
C SER A 25 -15.35 0.92 -26.91
N ILE A 26 -15.23 1.83 -27.86
CA ILE A 26 -13.96 2.44 -28.25
C ILE A 26 -13.98 3.91 -27.83
N GLN A 27 -12.96 4.35 -27.07
CA GLN A 27 -12.72 5.77 -26.80
C GLN A 27 -11.71 6.31 -27.80
N VAL A 28 -12.05 7.44 -28.43
CA VAL A 28 -11.20 8.12 -29.41
C VAL A 28 -10.89 9.51 -28.87
N HIS A 29 -9.61 9.82 -28.72
CA HIS A 29 -9.13 11.16 -28.33
C HIS A 29 -8.53 11.84 -29.57
N ALA A 30 -9.07 13.01 -29.92
CA ALA A 30 -8.47 13.89 -30.92
C ALA A 30 -7.68 14.98 -30.19
N GLY A 31 -6.38 15.10 -30.48
CA GLY A 31 -5.52 16.17 -29.98
C GLY A 31 -5.26 17.20 -31.06
N GLY A 32 -5.45 18.48 -30.75
CA GLY A 32 -5.26 19.62 -31.65
C GLY A 32 -6.18 20.79 -31.28
N GLU A 33 -5.88 21.98 -31.79
CA GLU A 33 -6.73 23.16 -31.60
C GLU A 33 -7.99 23.02 -32.47
N VAL A 34 -9.08 22.54 -31.88
CA VAL A 34 -10.36 22.34 -32.59
C VAL A 34 -11.29 23.51 -32.26
N THR A 35 -11.17 24.60 -33.02
CA THR A 35 -11.83 25.89 -32.69
C THR A 35 -13.18 26.10 -33.38
N ASN A 36 -13.89 25.05 -33.82
CA ASN A 36 -15.16 25.28 -34.51
C ASN A 36 -16.24 24.19 -34.38
N VAL A 37 -17.50 24.64 -34.41
CA VAL A 37 -18.75 23.84 -34.29
C VAL A 37 -18.90 22.78 -35.38
N SER A 38 -18.17 22.90 -36.49
CA SER A 38 -18.12 21.97 -37.62
C SER A 38 -17.62 20.55 -37.26
N HIS A 39 -16.75 20.44 -36.25
CA HIS A 39 -16.15 19.15 -35.88
C HIS A 39 -17.17 18.21 -35.23
N ASP A 40 -18.07 18.75 -34.40
CA ASP A 40 -19.13 17.98 -33.75
C ASP A 40 -20.14 17.45 -34.76
N PHE A 41 -20.54 18.29 -35.73
CA PHE A 41 -21.46 17.87 -36.79
C PHE A 41 -20.88 16.71 -37.63
N THR A 42 -19.58 16.77 -37.93
CA THR A 42 -18.89 15.76 -38.73
C THR A 42 -18.76 14.42 -37.99
N MET A 43 -18.40 14.47 -36.70
CA MET A 43 -18.24 13.28 -35.85
C MET A 43 -19.58 12.60 -35.57
N THR A 44 -20.64 13.36 -35.28
CA THR A 44 -21.98 12.81 -35.06
C THR A 44 -22.58 12.24 -36.35
N SER A 45 -22.36 12.90 -37.50
CA SER A 45 -22.81 12.37 -38.79
C SER A 45 -22.09 11.07 -39.16
N ALA A 46 -20.78 10.98 -38.94
CA ALA A 46 -20.00 9.77 -39.21
C ALA A 46 -20.42 8.59 -38.31
N ALA A 47 -20.67 8.85 -37.01
CA ALA A 47 -21.15 7.83 -36.08
C ALA A 47 -22.53 7.28 -36.47
N ASN A 48 -23.45 8.15 -36.91
CA ASN A 48 -24.79 7.75 -37.34
C ASN A 48 -24.77 6.92 -38.63
N VAL A 49 -23.94 7.29 -39.61
CA VAL A 49 -23.78 6.51 -40.86
C VAL A 49 -23.17 5.13 -40.57
N ALA A 50 -22.32 5.01 -39.56
CA ALA A 50 -21.72 3.74 -39.13
C ALA A 50 -22.62 2.90 -38.19
N GLY A 51 -23.82 3.39 -37.82
CA GLY A 51 -24.73 2.70 -36.88
C GLY A 51 -24.21 2.62 -35.44
N ALA A 52 -23.22 3.45 -35.08
CA ALA A 52 -22.63 3.47 -33.75
C ALA A 52 -23.45 4.37 -32.81
N LYS A 53 -23.71 3.91 -31.57
CA LYS A 53 -24.31 4.72 -30.51
C LYS A 53 -23.20 5.24 -29.59
N GLY A 54 -23.12 6.54 -29.37
CA GLY A 54 -22.13 7.14 -28.47
C GLY A 54 -22.49 8.56 -28.05
N HIS A 55 -21.93 9.01 -26.92
CA HIS A 55 -22.03 10.38 -26.42
C HIS A 55 -20.70 11.11 -26.61
N LEU A 56 -20.76 12.34 -27.13
CA LEU A 56 -19.61 13.21 -27.27
C LEU A 56 -19.47 14.03 -25.97
N ILE A 57 -18.35 13.88 -25.26
CA ILE A 57 -18.06 14.61 -24.04
C ILE A 57 -16.98 15.64 -24.36
N ARG A 58 -17.30 16.92 -24.21
CA ARG A 58 -16.31 18.00 -24.33
C ARG A 58 -15.67 18.24 -22.96
N SER A 59 -14.34 18.17 -22.89
CA SER A 59 -13.59 18.66 -21.74
C SER A 59 -13.09 20.06 -22.09
N ALA A 60 -13.68 21.09 -21.47
CA ALA A 60 -13.20 22.45 -21.61
C ALA A 60 -11.96 22.63 -20.74
N LYS A 61 -10.80 22.89 -21.36
CA LYS A 61 -9.66 23.47 -20.67
C LYS A 61 -9.82 24.99 -20.78
N LEU A 62 -10.19 25.64 -19.67
CA LEU A 62 -10.26 27.10 -19.58
C LEU A 62 -8.87 27.65 -19.88
N ILE A 63 -8.76 28.41 -20.98
CA ILE A 63 -7.69 29.38 -21.19
C ILE A 63 -8.22 30.66 -20.56
N GLN A 64 -7.55 31.15 -19.51
CA GLN A 64 -7.83 32.45 -18.90
C GLN A 64 -7.39 33.54 -19.87
N ASP A 65 -8.35 34.32 -20.37
CA ASP A 65 -8.11 35.62 -20.96
C ASP A 65 -8.18 36.68 -19.85
N ASP A 66 -7.27 37.65 -19.93
CA ASP A 66 -7.13 38.80 -19.05
C ASP A 66 -8.44 39.59 -18.94
N VAL A 67 -9.01 39.64 -17.73
CA VAL A 67 -10.02 40.62 -17.34
C VAL A 67 -9.60 41.16 -15.97
N ASP A 68 -9.11 42.40 -15.96
CA ASP A 68 -8.85 43.17 -14.75
C ASP A 68 -10.18 43.43 -14.03
N ALA A 69 -10.43 42.66 -12.97
CA ALA A 69 -11.47 42.90 -12.00
C ALA A 69 -10.83 42.90 -10.61
N GLU A 70 -10.62 44.09 -10.05
CA GLU A 70 -10.28 44.28 -8.64
C GLU A 70 -11.47 43.85 -7.79
N VAL A 71 -11.38 42.66 -7.21
CA VAL A 71 -12.25 42.19 -6.13
C VAL A 71 -11.32 41.87 -4.96
N GLU A 72 -11.37 42.72 -3.93
CA GLU A 72 -10.76 42.42 -2.64
C GLU A 72 -11.54 41.28 -1.99
N ALA A 73 -11.04 40.07 -2.18
CA ALA A 73 -11.44 38.90 -1.42
C ALA A 73 -10.37 38.64 -0.37
N GLU A 74 -10.77 38.67 0.91
CA GLU A 74 -9.93 38.25 2.02
C GLU A 74 -9.57 36.77 1.84
N GLU A 75 -8.33 36.54 1.43
CA GLU A 75 -7.72 35.24 1.20
C GLU A 75 -7.45 34.57 2.56
N HIS A 76 -8.39 33.73 3.01
CA HIS A 76 -8.09 32.74 4.03
C HIS A 76 -7.15 31.70 3.43
N ALA A 77 -5.86 31.96 3.54
CA ALA A 77 -4.81 30.99 3.28
C ALA A 77 -4.94 29.84 4.28
N GLU A 78 -5.65 28.78 3.88
CA GLU A 78 -5.50 27.48 4.52
C GLU A 78 -4.06 27.02 4.26
N GLU A 79 -3.22 27.19 5.27
CA GLU A 79 -1.85 26.70 5.28
C GLU A 79 -1.92 25.16 5.25
N GLU A 80 -1.89 24.60 4.03
CA GLU A 80 -1.78 23.16 3.83
C GLU A 80 -0.41 22.74 4.39
N ILE A 81 -0.40 22.26 5.63
CA ILE A 81 0.77 21.65 6.26
C ILE A 81 1.07 20.39 5.46
N VAL A 82 1.87 20.54 4.40
CA VAL A 82 2.51 19.43 3.71
C VAL A 82 3.54 18.85 4.69
N SER A 83 3.06 17.98 5.58
CA SER A 83 3.91 17.22 6.48
C SER A 83 4.92 16.46 5.63
N ASN A 84 6.17 16.90 5.69
CA ASN A 84 7.28 16.39 4.91
C ASN A 84 7.55 14.94 5.38
N GLU A 85 6.86 13.96 4.79
CA GLU A 85 6.97 12.52 5.08
C GLU A 85 8.34 11.92 4.66
N SER A 86 9.34 12.75 4.40
CA SER A 86 10.55 12.42 3.65
C SER A 86 11.62 11.64 4.43
N SER A 87 11.37 11.31 5.70
CA SER A 87 12.23 10.38 6.46
C SER A 87 11.44 9.31 7.20
N ALA A 88 10.24 8.97 6.71
CA ALA A 88 9.47 7.87 7.27
C ALA A 88 10.36 6.62 7.36
N ASP A 89 10.64 6.17 8.59
CA ASP A 89 11.62 5.13 8.89
C ASP A 89 11.04 3.76 8.49
N TRP A 90 11.10 3.46 7.20
CA TRP A 90 10.63 2.20 6.62
C TRP A 90 11.42 1.04 7.20
N GLN A 91 10.70 0.07 7.77
CA GLN A 91 11.28 -1.11 8.40
C GLN A 91 11.11 -2.34 7.52
N LEU A 92 12.19 -3.08 7.30
CA LEU A 92 12.16 -4.30 6.51
C LEU A 92 11.35 -5.38 7.24
N ALA A 93 10.25 -5.84 6.63
CA ALA A 93 9.43 -6.92 7.17
C ALA A 93 9.73 -8.26 6.49
N VAL A 94 9.83 -8.26 5.16
CA VAL A 94 10.12 -9.47 4.37
C VAL A 94 11.11 -9.13 3.24
N TYR A 95 12.10 -10.00 3.04
CA TYR A 95 12.96 -9.99 1.86
C TYR A 95 12.99 -11.40 1.28
N VAL A 96 12.79 -11.54 -0.02
CA VAL A 96 12.89 -12.83 -0.70
C VAL A 96 13.81 -12.66 -1.89
N SER A 97 14.90 -13.42 -1.90
CA SER A 97 15.86 -13.43 -3.01
C SER A 97 16.17 -14.83 -3.53
N ARG A 98 15.76 -15.88 -2.80
CA ARG A 98 15.87 -17.27 -3.25
C ARG A 98 14.50 -17.81 -3.66
N HIS A 99 14.49 -18.72 -4.62
CA HIS A 99 13.27 -19.03 -5.38
C HIS A 99 12.42 -20.16 -4.79
N ASN A 100 12.82 -20.80 -3.68
CA ASN A 100 12.22 -22.07 -3.24
C ASN A 100 11.92 -22.22 -1.75
N VAL A 101 12.17 -21.23 -0.88
CA VAL A 101 11.87 -21.38 0.56
C VAL A 101 10.51 -20.79 0.90
N MET A 102 10.35 -19.48 0.70
CA MET A 102 9.14 -18.75 1.06
C MET A 102 8.06 -18.87 -0.03
N MET A 103 7.74 -20.09 -0.46
CA MET A 103 6.63 -20.38 -1.39
C MET A 103 5.28 -20.21 -0.71
N TYR A 104 4.17 -20.23 -1.47
CA TYR A 104 2.83 -20.00 -0.93
C TYR A 104 2.49 -20.85 0.32
N ASN A 105 2.79 -22.15 0.27
CA ASN A 105 2.51 -23.11 1.35
C ASN A 105 3.55 -23.12 2.49
N TRP A 106 4.54 -22.22 2.47
CA TRP A 106 5.54 -22.14 3.53
C TRP A 106 4.88 -21.81 4.88
N GLY A 107 5.07 -22.67 5.88
CA GLY A 107 4.43 -22.53 7.19
C GLY A 107 4.84 -21.27 7.96
N GLY A 108 5.95 -20.63 7.58
CA GLY A 108 6.38 -19.36 8.16
C GLY A 108 5.43 -18.20 7.90
N TRP A 109 4.54 -18.26 6.90
CA TRP A 109 3.58 -17.17 6.66
C TRP A 109 2.57 -16.97 7.80
N THR A 110 2.21 -18.04 8.53
CA THR A 110 1.11 -18.02 9.51
C THR A 110 1.56 -17.68 10.93
N ASN A 111 2.84 -17.42 11.15
CA ASN A 111 3.42 -17.13 12.46
C ASN A 111 4.32 -15.89 12.45
N CYS A 112 4.70 -15.45 13.66
CA CYS A 112 5.55 -14.27 13.87
C CYS A 112 7.03 -14.61 14.07
N ASN A 113 7.41 -15.89 13.98
CA ASN A 113 8.79 -16.31 14.18
C ASN A 113 9.66 -15.71 13.09
N GLU A 114 10.77 -15.09 13.47
CA GLU A 114 11.72 -14.56 12.51
C GLU A 114 12.37 -15.69 11.69
N PHE A 115 12.82 -15.35 10.49
CA PHE A 115 13.49 -16.26 9.58
C PHE A 115 14.62 -15.53 8.88
N ASP A 116 15.80 -16.13 8.84
CA ASP A 116 16.94 -15.64 8.07
C ASP A 116 17.68 -16.83 7.47
N ALA A 117 17.74 -16.87 6.14
CA ALA A 117 18.49 -17.87 5.40
C ALA A 117 19.39 -17.22 4.35
N GLY A 118 20.09 -16.13 4.68
CA GLY A 118 21.16 -15.56 3.87
C GLY A 118 20.71 -15.12 2.47
N GLY A 119 19.47 -14.65 2.36
CA GLY A 119 18.82 -14.24 1.12
C GLY A 119 17.30 -14.18 1.21
N ASP A 120 16.72 -14.98 2.10
CA ASP A 120 15.31 -14.88 2.46
C ASP A 120 15.24 -14.45 3.92
N LYS A 121 14.44 -13.43 4.21
CA LYS A 121 14.33 -12.82 5.52
C LYS A 121 12.87 -12.53 5.86
N LYS A 122 12.49 -12.82 7.09
CA LYS A 122 11.26 -12.37 7.74
C LYS A 122 11.65 -11.87 9.11
N THR A 123 11.44 -10.60 9.38
CA THR A 123 11.87 -9.95 10.62
C THR A 123 10.70 -9.85 11.60
N LYS A 124 10.97 -9.36 12.82
CA LYS A 124 9.95 -9.00 13.80
C LYS A 124 8.84 -8.09 13.24
N PHE A 125 9.16 -7.22 12.26
CA PHE A 125 8.23 -6.27 11.66
C PHE A 125 7.12 -6.93 10.83
N TYR A 126 7.25 -8.22 10.51
CA TYR A 126 6.18 -8.97 9.84
C TYR A 126 4.84 -8.99 10.61
N CYS A 127 4.93 -8.99 11.94
CA CYS A 127 3.77 -8.99 12.83
C CYS A 127 3.50 -7.65 13.51
N VAL A 128 4.17 -6.59 13.06
CA VAL A 128 3.91 -5.24 13.52
C VAL A 128 2.81 -4.63 12.66
N ARG A 129 1.90 -3.87 13.30
CA ARG A 129 0.85 -3.14 12.58
C ARG A 129 1.48 -2.06 11.71
N ALA A 130 0.99 -1.94 10.48
CA ALA A 130 1.55 -1.05 9.50
C ALA A 130 0.61 0.13 9.22
N LYS A 131 1.10 1.37 9.27
CA LYS A 131 0.43 2.53 8.71
C LYS A 131 0.42 2.44 7.18
N LYS A 132 1.57 2.08 6.61
CA LYS A 132 1.79 1.85 5.17
C LYS A 132 2.63 0.61 4.94
N ILE A 133 2.41 -0.06 3.83
CA ILE A 133 3.18 -1.20 3.34
C ILE A 133 3.75 -0.80 1.98
N LYS A 134 5.02 -1.05 1.75
CA LYS A 134 5.72 -0.79 0.50
C LYS A 134 6.31 -2.09 -0.01
N VAL A 135 5.97 -2.45 -1.24
CA VAL A 135 6.48 -3.64 -1.91
C VAL A 135 7.32 -3.21 -3.10
N THR A 136 8.61 -3.48 -3.03
CA THR A 136 9.58 -3.17 -4.08
C THR A 136 10.02 -4.47 -4.75
N PHE A 137 9.91 -4.51 -6.07
CA PHE A 137 10.46 -5.58 -6.89
C PHE A 137 11.81 -5.12 -7.44
N GLU A 138 12.91 -5.80 -7.08
CA GLU A 138 14.27 -5.34 -7.43
C GLU A 138 14.69 -5.88 -8.80
N GLY A 139 15.20 -5.01 -9.69
CA GLY A 139 15.78 -5.27 -11.03
C GLY A 139 15.04 -4.56 -12.18
N ALA A 140 15.34 -4.86 -13.45
CA ALA A 140 15.09 -3.91 -14.55
C ALA A 140 14.01 -4.33 -15.57
N PRO A 141 12.97 -3.52 -15.88
CA PRO A 141 12.39 -2.50 -15.02
C PRO A 141 11.45 -3.18 -14.03
N ARG A 142 11.54 -2.85 -12.75
CA ARG A 142 10.66 -3.41 -11.73
C ARG A 142 10.24 -2.28 -10.79
N GLY A 143 9.01 -2.38 -10.35
CA GLY A 143 8.25 -1.27 -9.77
C GLY A 143 8.07 -1.39 -8.27
N GLU A 144 7.30 -0.45 -7.77
CA GLU A 144 6.94 -0.33 -6.37
C GLU A 144 5.43 -0.18 -6.23
N PHE A 145 4.88 -0.79 -5.18
CA PHE A 145 3.51 -0.59 -4.78
C PHE A 145 3.46 -0.17 -3.33
N THR A 146 2.64 0.84 -3.04
CA THR A 146 2.33 1.26 -1.68
C THR A 146 0.87 0.95 -1.35
N TYR A 147 0.63 0.48 -0.13
CA TYR A 147 -0.70 0.14 0.37
C TYR A 147 -0.87 0.65 1.80
N SER A 148 -2.03 1.23 2.11
CA SER A 148 -2.36 1.71 3.45
C SER A 148 -3.44 0.82 4.05
N PRO A 149 -3.12 -0.10 4.98
CA PRO A 149 -4.13 -0.91 5.67
C PRO A 149 -4.87 -0.13 6.78
N ASN A 150 -4.73 1.21 6.82
CA ASN A 150 -5.27 2.11 7.85
C ASN A 150 -4.79 1.79 9.28
N GLY A 151 -3.57 1.28 9.46
CA GLY A 151 -3.02 0.96 10.79
C GLY A 151 -3.60 -0.30 11.45
N LYS A 152 -4.66 -0.89 10.88
CA LYS A 152 -5.45 -1.95 11.53
C LYS A 152 -4.88 -3.36 11.38
N LYS A 153 -3.94 -3.55 10.45
CA LYS A 153 -3.47 -4.87 10.03
C LYS A 153 -1.95 -4.94 10.01
N THR A 154 -1.45 -6.09 10.41
CA THR A 154 -0.06 -6.47 10.22
C THR A 154 0.19 -6.96 8.79
N LEU A 155 1.45 -7.03 8.36
CA LEU A 155 1.77 -7.68 7.08
C LEU A 155 1.34 -9.15 7.08
N LYS A 156 1.45 -9.85 8.21
CA LYS A 156 0.90 -11.20 8.39
C LYS A 156 -0.59 -11.29 8.05
N ASP A 157 -1.41 -10.39 8.60
CA ASP A 157 -2.85 -10.41 8.36
C ASP A 157 -3.18 -10.17 6.88
N MET A 158 -2.40 -9.32 6.22
CA MET A 158 -2.53 -9.06 4.79
C MET A 158 -2.11 -10.27 3.94
N LEU A 159 -0.96 -10.89 4.25
CA LEU A 159 -0.43 -12.04 3.52
C LEU A 159 -1.08 -13.38 3.91
N THR A 160 -1.97 -13.46 4.89
CA THR A 160 -2.64 -14.73 5.25
C THR A 160 -4.16 -14.63 5.34
N GLY A 161 -4.71 -13.42 5.23
CA GLY A 161 -6.13 -13.17 5.31
C GLY A 161 -6.87 -13.34 3.98
N ARG A 162 -7.85 -12.45 3.77
CA ARG A 162 -8.71 -12.48 2.58
C ARG A 162 -8.05 -11.81 1.39
N TYR A 163 -8.53 -12.15 0.20
CA TYR A 163 -8.12 -11.49 -1.04
C TYR A 163 -8.36 -9.97 -0.97
N VAL A 164 -7.32 -9.19 -1.26
CA VAL A 164 -7.40 -7.73 -1.40
C VAL A 164 -6.83 -7.32 -2.76
N VAL A 165 -7.67 -6.70 -3.58
CA VAL A 165 -7.26 -6.15 -4.88
C VAL A 165 -6.32 -4.97 -4.65
N HIS A 166 -5.11 -5.02 -5.19
CA HIS A 166 -4.15 -3.92 -5.05
C HIS A 166 -3.17 -3.81 -6.23
N GLY A 167 -2.81 -2.58 -6.57
CA GLY A 167 -2.00 -2.21 -7.73
C GLY A 167 -2.82 -2.08 -9.01
N ASP A 168 -2.29 -1.36 -10.01
CA ASP A 168 -2.87 -1.28 -11.34
C ASP A 168 -2.44 -2.48 -12.21
N VAL A 169 -3.32 -2.94 -13.12
CA VAL A 169 -3.03 -4.07 -14.00
C VAL A 169 -1.84 -3.78 -14.91
N ASN A 170 -1.75 -2.57 -15.48
CA ASN A 170 -0.64 -2.22 -16.37
C ASN A 170 0.67 -2.11 -15.60
N HIS A 171 0.63 -1.61 -14.37
CA HIS A 171 1.80 -1.63 -13.50
C HIS A 171 2.28 -3.06 -13.22
N TRP A 172 1.37 -3.99 -12.88
CA TRP A 172 1.74 -5.41 -12.72
C TRP A 172 2.29 -6.02 -14.00
N ARG A 173 1.70 -5.74 -15.17
CA ARG A 173 2.20 -6.19 -16.47
C ARG A 173 3.60 -5.65 -16.80
N ALA A 174 3.90 -4.42 -16.37
CA ALA A 174 5.23 -3.84 -16.49
C ALA A 174 6.25 -4.58 -15.62
N VAL A 175 5.88 -4.91 -14.36
CA VAL A 175 6.72 -5.70 -13.44
C VAL A 175 7.05 -7.08 -14.02
N THR A 176 6.12 -7.70 -14.74
CA THR A 176 6.33 -9.04 -15.33
C THR A 176 6.92 -9.02 -16.73
N LYS A 177 7.29 -7.86 -17.30
CA LYS A 177 7.93 -7.73 -18.62
C LYS A 177 7.28 -8.51 -19.78
N ASN A 178 5.95 -8.58 -19.80
CA ASN A 178 5.16 -9.34 -20.77
C ASN A 178 5.09 -10.86 -20.53
N CYS A 179 5.61 -11.35 -19.41
CA CYS A 179 5.28 -12.66 -18.85
C CYS A 179 3.91 -12.52 -18.15
N TYR A 180 2.82 -12.44 -18.93
CA TYR A 180 1.45 -12.44 -18.43
C TYR A 180 0.49 -12.93 -19.54
N GLN A 181 -0.72 -13.28 -19.16
CA GLN A 181 -1.81 -13.64 -20.07
C GLN A 181 -2.99 -12.68 -19.92
N SER A 182 -3.89 -12.65 -20.91
CA SER A 182 -4.91 -11.59 -21.01
C SER A 182 -6.02 -11.68 -19.97
N ASN A 183 -6.28 -12.88 -19.42
CA ASN A 183 -7.46 -13.14 -18.58
C ASN A 183 -7.11 -13.20 -17.09
N CYS A 184 -8.17 -13.25 -16.27
CA CYS A 184 -8.21 -13.18 -14.81
C CYS A 184 -7.68 -11.89 -14.17
N ASN A 185 -6.43 -11.49 -14.43
CA ASN A 185 -5.78 -10.28 -13.91
C ASN A 185 -5.97 -10.06 -12.38
N ALA A 186 -6.02 -11.15 -11.60
CA ALA A 186 -6.17 -11.09 -10.15
C ALA A 186 -4.86 -10.65 -9.50
N ARG A 187 -4.90 -9.59 -8.70
CA ARG A 187 -3.71 -8.88 -8.19
C ARG A 187 -3.86 -8.41 -6.75
N GLY A 188 -2.73 -8.19 -6.08
CA GLY A 188 -2.67 -7.65 -4.73
C GLY A 188 -2.32 -8.70 -3.68
N PHE A 189 -2.96 -8.66 -2.52
CA PHE A 189 -2.74 -9.60 -1.41
C PHE A 189 -3.64 -10.82 -1.56
N GLN A 190 -3.10 -12.03 -1.43
CA GLN A 190 -3.87 -13.27 -1.53
C GLN A 190 -4.68 -13.47 -2.83
N PRO A 191 -4.17 -13.13 -4.03
CA PRO A 191 -4.92 -13.35 -5.27
C PRO A 191 -5.19 -14.84 -5.45
N LEU A 192 -6.47 -15.21 -5.32
CA LEU A 192 -7.01 -16.54 -5.55
C LEU A 192 -6.33 -17.65 -4.73
N ASN A 193 -5.74 -17.33 -3.56
CA ASN A 193 -4.96 -18.28 -2.76
C ASN A 193 -3.78 -18.92 -3.53
N ARG A 194 -3.16 -18.15 -4.45
CA ARG A 194 -2.03 -18.63 -5.27
C ARG A 194 -0.74 -17.86 -5.07
N CYS A 195 -0.81 -16.64 -4.56
CA CYS A 195 0.32 -15.83 -4.14
C CYS A 195 0.02 -15.17 -2.80
N ARG A 196 1.06 -14.85 -2.02
CA ARG A 196 0.92 -14.05 -0.79
C ARG A 196 0.71 -12.58 -1.16
N TYR A 197 1.54 -12.06 -2.04
CA TYR A 197 1.32 -10.78 -2.71
C TYR A 197 1.79 -10.91 -4.16
N GLY A 198 0.93 -10.64 -5.13
CA GLY A 198 1.25 -10.97 -6.52
C GLY A 198 0.19 -10.63 -7.55
N PHE A 199 0.43 -11.17 -8.74
CA PHE A 199 -0.40 -11.09 -9.93
C PHE A 199 -0.58 -12.48 -10.53
N VAL A 200 -1.83 -12.86 -10.76
CA VAL A 200 -2.25 -14.16 -11.28
C VAL A 200 -3.02 -13.91 -12.57
N THR A 201 -2.57 -14.54 -13.65
CA THR A 201 -3.24 -14.50 -14.95
C THR A 201 -3.37 -15.89 -15.54
N ASN A 202 -4.33 -16.04 -16.46
CA ASN A 202 -4.55 -17.28 -17.21
C ASN A 202 -5.07 -17.00 -18.64
N ASN A 203 -5.27 -18.06 -19.43
CA ASN A 203 -5.70 -17.98 -20.82
C ASN A 203 -7.14 -18.50 -21.00
N GLU A 204 -7.67 -19.25 -20.03
CA GLU A 204 -8.95 -19.98 -20.10
C GLU A 204 -10.20 -19.09 -19.97
N ASN A 205 -10.06 -17.75 -19.92
CA ASN A 205 -11.16 -16.81 -19.70
C ASN A 205 -11.99 -17.11 -18.43
N ASP A 206 -11.36 -17.78 -17.47
CA ASP A 206 -11.87 -17.98 -16.11
C ASP A 206 -10.82 -17.49 -15.09
N CYS A 207 -11.04 -17.67 -13.80
CA CYS A 207 -10.01 -17.47 -12.76
C CYS A 207 -9.76 -18.77 -11.98
N ASN A 208 -10.18 -19.91 -12.54
CA ASN A 208 -10.12 -21.22 -11.90
C ASN A 208 -8.80 -21.94 -12.20
N SER A 209 -8.14 -21.62 -13.31
CA SER A 209 -6.76 -22.01 -13.60
C SER A 209 -5.76 -20.90 -13.21
N CYS A 210 -4.47 -21.23 -13.20
CA CYS A 210 -3.39 -20.25 -13.11
C CYS A 210 -2.26 -20.76 -13.97
N ASP A 211 -2.15 -20.17 -15.13
CA ASP A 211 -1.04 -20.44 -16.04
C ASP A 211 0.16 -19.58 -15.70
N HIS A 212 -0.07 -18.43 -15.06
CA HIS A 212 0.95 -17.46 -14.73
C HIS A 212 0.74 -16.87 -13.34
N SER A 213 1.83 -16.83 -12.56
CA SER A 213 1.89 -16.12 -11.28
C SER A 213 3.17 -15.32 -11.17
N ALA A 214 3.07 -14.10 -10.68
CA ALA A 214 4.22 -13.26 -10.34
C ALA A 214 4.06 -12.60 -8.98
N GLY A 215 5.16 -12.34 -8.28
CA GLY A 215 5.17 -11.68 -6.98
C GLY A 215 5.97 -12.46 -5.96
N VAL A 216 5.48 -12.51 -4.73
CA VAL A 216 6.10 -13.20 -3.59
C VAL A 216 5.15 -14.22 -2.97
N GLY A 217 5.73 -15.34 -2.55
CA GLY A 217 5.00 -16.46 -1.97
C GLY A 217 3.98 -17.04 -2.92
N CYS A 218 4.35 -17.27 -4.19
CA CYS A 218 3.48 -17.90 -5.17
C CYS A 218 3.63 -19.44 -5.17
N ASN A 219 2.61 -20.14 -5.68
CA ASN A 219 2.63 -21.61 -5.81
C ASN A 219 3.72 -22.11 -6.77
N LEU A 220 4.07 -21.31 -7.78
CA LEU A 220 5.05 -21.69 -8.81
C LEU A 220 6.46 -21.19 -8.52
N VAL A 221 6.60 -20.17 -7.66
CA VAL A 221 7.86 -19.48 -7.36
C VAL A 221 7.78 -18.73 -6.03
N ALA A 222 8.83 -18.76 -5.20
CA ALA A 222 8.86 -17.99 -3.95
C ALA A 222 8.94 -16.47 -4.20
N THR A 223 9.70 -16.06 -5.21
CA THR A 223 9.75 -14.68 -5.71
C THR A 223 10.11 -14.68 -7.20
N GLY A 224 9.43 -13.87 -8.00
CA GLY A 224 9.63 -13.82 -9.44
C GLY A 224 8.34 -13.92 -10.22
N SER A 225 8.44 -14.30 -11.48
CA SER A 225 7.33 -14.50 -12.42
C SER A 225 7.53 -15.82 -13.14
N LYS A 226 6.49 -16.66 -13.19
CA LYS A 226 6.54 -17.94 -13.89
C LYS A 226 5.23 -18.24 -14.58
N ALA A 227 5.31 -18.60 -15.85
CA ALA A 227 4.21 -19.19 -16.61
C ALA A 227 4.64 -20.50 -17.27
N SER A 228 3.76 -21.50 -17.27
CA SER A 228 3.96 -22.76 -18.00
C SER A 228 3.80 -22.59 -19.51
N CYS A 229 2.85 -21.74 -19.92
CA CYS A 229 2.55 -21.44 -21.32
C CYS A 229 2.33 -19.93 -21.48
N CYS A 230 2.93 -19.32 -22.50
CA CYS A 230 2.73 -17.89 -22.79
C CYS A 230 2.05 -17.74 -24.15
N SER A 231 0.80 -17.26 -24.17
CA SER A 231 0.09 -16.97 -25.42
C SER A 231 0.82 -15.93 -26.29
N THR A 232 1.67 -15.10 -25.69
CA THR A 232 2.39 -14.00 -26.35
C THR A 232 3.83 -14.30 -26.79
N ARG A 233 4.51 -15.35 -26.28
CA ARG A 233 5.97 -15.56 -26.52
C ARG A 233 6.48 -17.00 -26.67
N GLY A 234 5.62 -18.02 -26.79
CA GLY A 234 6.08 -19.39 -27.02
C GLY A 234 6.36 -20.16 -25.71
N PRO A 235 7.46 -20.95 -25.59
CA PRO A 235 7.71 -21.80 -24.42
C PRO A 235 7.71 -20.93 -23.15
N GLY A 236 7.10 -21.43 -22.07
CA GLY A 236 6.76 -20.66 -20.87
C GLY A 236 7.84 -19.69 -20.37
N CYS A 237 7.42 -18.61 -19.72
CA CYS A 237 8.33 -17.60 -19.18
C CYS A 237 8.74 -17.92 -17.74
N HIS A 238 10.00 -17.63 -17.42
CA HIS A 238 10.51 -17.70 -16.05
C HIS A 238 11.44 -16.51 -15.83
N GLU A 239 11.03 -15.61 -14.95
CA GLU A 239 11.83 -14.45 -14.55
C GLU A 239 12.05 -14.45 -13.06
N ASN A 240 13.31 -14.36 -12.68
CA ASN A 240 13.74 -14.26 -11.30
C ASN A 240 13.89 -12.79 -10.92
N PHE A 241 13.18 -12.39 -9.88
CA PHE A 241 13.36 -11.08 -9.23
C PHE A 241 13.27 -11.22 -7.74
N LYS A 242 13.94 -10.30 -7.05
CA LYS A 242 13.91 -10.23 -5.59
C LYS A 242 12.77 -9.31 -5.18
N THR A 243 12.15 -9.62 -4.05
CA THR A 243 11.06 -8.82 -3.52
C THR A 243 11.42 -8.35 -2.12
N LYS A 244 11.25 -7.06 -1.89
CA LYS A 244 11.40 -6.42 -0.58
C LYS A 244 10.05 -5.88 -0.15
N ILE A 245 9.59 -6.25 1.04
CA ILE A 245 8.41 -5.66 1.68
C ILE A 245 8.85 -4.93 2.93
N GLU A 246 8.60 -3.64 2.93
CA GLU A 246 8.85 -2.74 4.04
C GLU A 246 7.52 -2.26 4.60
N ILE A 247 7.49 -1.98 5.90
CA ILE A 247 6.33 -1.35 6.54
C ILE A 247 6.77 -0.02 7.16
N LEU A 248 5.84 0.93 7.19
CA LEU A 248 5.89 2.05 8.10
C LEU A 248 5.07 1.64 9.33
N PRO A 249 5.69 1.31 10.47
CA PRO A 249 4.95 0.82 11.62
C PRO A 249 4.05 1.90 12.25
N VAL A 250 3.06 1.46 13.03
CA VAL A 250 2.32 2.35 13.92
C VAL A 250 3.13 2.51 15.22
N THR A 251 3.57 3.74 15.49
CA THR A 251 4.43 4.09 16.63
C THR A 251 3.73 5.07 17.56
N CYS A 252 4.08 5.03 18.85
CA CYS A 252 3.66 6.05 19.82
C CYS A 252 4.20 7.42 19.43
N ASP A 253 3.33 8.42 19.36
CA ASP A 253 3.69 9.83 19.20
C ASP A 253 3.36 10.61 20.48
N LYS A 254 4.05 11.73 20.73
CA LYS A 254 3.77 12.62 21.86
C LYS A 254 2.35 13.16 21.80
N ASP A 255 1.83 13.36 20.60
CA ASP A 255 0.47 13.85 20.35
C ASP A 255 -0.62 12.86 20.81
N VAL A 256 -0.26 11.61 21.11
CA VAL A 256 -1.17 10.61 21.72
C VAL A 256 -1.38 10.87 23.21
N CYS A 257 -0.43 11.55 23.87
CA CYS A 257 -0.48 11.80 25.30
C CYS A 257 -1.33 13.04 25.61
N ALA A 258 -2.15 12.94 26.66
CA ALA A 258 -2.94 14.08 27.12
C ALA A 258 -2.03 15.17 27.73
N ASP A 259 -2.54 16.39 27.85
CA ASP A 259 -1.84 17.50 28.49
C ASP A 259 -1.38 17.13 29.91
N GLY A 260 -0.06 17.12 30.14
CA GLY A 260 0.56 16.76 31.42
C GLY A 260 1.07 15.31 31.53
N GLU A 261 0.79 14.47 30.53
CA GLU A 261 1.39 13.15 30.37
C GLU A 261 2.67 13.23 29.54
N VAL A 262 3.61 12.31 29.81
CA VAL A 262 4.85 12.19 29.05
C VAL A 262 4.94 10.82 28.42
N LEU A 263 5.55 10.70 27.25
CA LEU A 263 5.90 9.40 26.68
C LEU A 263 6.74 8.61 27.70
N LYS A 264 6.43 7.32 27.89
CA LYS A 264 7.20 6.44 28.79
C LYS A 264 8.67 6.41 28.30
N GLU A 265 9.64 6.80 29.12
CA GLU A 265 11.06 6.73 28.71
C GLU A 265 11.60 5.28 28.71
N GLU A 266 11.06 4.42 29.57
CA GLU A 266 11.45 3.01 29.69
C GLU A 266 10.24 2.08 29.48
N GLY A 267 10.45 0.99 28.74
CA GLY A 267 9.42 -0.04 28.53
C GLY A 267 8.29 0.35 27.57
N LEU A 268 8.44 1.42 26.77
CA LEU A 268 7.59 1.65 25.61
C LEU A 268 7.58 0.38 24.75
N PRO A 269 6.42 -0.19 24.41
CA PRO A 269 6.40 -1.12 23.32
C PRO A 269 6.88 -0.35 22.07
N GLU A 270 7.83 -0.93 21.35
CA GLU A 270 8.40 -0.31 20.13
C GLU A 270 7.30 0.02 19.10
N PHE A 271 6.14 -0.65 19.22
CA PHE A 271 4.96 -0.53 18.35
C PHE A 271 3.66 -0.72 19.12
N CYS A 272 2.58 -0.14 18.61
CA CYS A 272 1.27 -0.16 19.28
C CYS A 272 0.48 -1.45 18.99
N GLU A 273 -0.28 -1.93 19.97
CA GLU A 273 -1.16 -3.10 19.79
C GLU A 273 -2.47 -2.72 19.12
N GLY A 274 -2.86 -1.43 19.11
CA GLY A 274 -4.10 -0.84 18.56
C GLY A 274 -4.01 -0.25 17.14
N GLU A 275 -5.13 0.25 16.60
CA GLU A 275 -5.17 0.91 15.26
C GLU A 275 -4.49 2.27 15.32
N GLU A 276 -4.76 2.94 16.43
CA GLU A 276 -4.04 4.07 16.96
C GLU A 276 -3.42 3.58 18.25
N CYS A 277 -2.32 4.20 18.64
CA CYS A 277 -1.77 3.95 19.95
C CYS A 277 -2.67 4.59 20.99
N THR A 278 -2.94 3.89 22.07
CA THR A 278 -3.69 4.44 23.20
C THR A 278 -2.74 5.20 24.13
N SER A 279 -3.27 6.20 24.85
CA SER A 279 -2.46 6.89 25.89
C SER A 279 -1.92 5.87 26.90
N ASP A 280 -2.72 4.87 27.30
CA ASP A 280 -2.29 3.83 28.24
C ASP A 280 -1.08 3.00 27.74
N GLU A 281 -0.94 2.81 26.42
CA GLU A 281 0.21 2.15 25.82
C GLU A 281 1.44 3.05 25.83
N CYS A 282 1.28 4.32 25.44
CA CYS A 282 2.39 5.23 25.12
C CYS A 282 2.83 6.14 26.28
N CYS A 283 1.93 6.46 27.18
CA CYS A 283 2.05 7.61 28.06
C CYS A 283 2.14 7.16 29.52
N ALA A 284 3.04 7.79 30.26
CA ALA A 284 3.10 7.70 31.70
C ALA A 284 2.42 8.93 32.30
N THR A 285 1.54 8.71 33.26
CA THR A 285 1.04 9.80 34.09
C THR A 285 2.19 10.34 34.92
N THR A 286 2.60 11.57 34.65
CA THR A 286 3.63 12.25 35.42
C THR A 286 3.11 12.48 36.83
N THR A 287 3.35 11.54 37.74
CA THR A 287 2.99 11.74 39.15
C THR A 287 3.95 12.79 39.67
N THR A 288 3.53 14.05 39.57
CA THR A 288 4.29 15.17 40.12
C THR A 288 4.25 14.98 41.63
N THR A 289 5.24 14.27 42.15
CA THR A 289 5.44 14.14 43.58
C THR A 289 5.77 15.53 44.05
N THR A 290 4.74 16.27 44.45
CA THR A 290 4.89 17.55 45.09
C THR A 290 5.50 17.20 46.43
N THR A 291 6.82 17.19 46.49
CA THR A 291 7.54 17.17 47.75
C THR A 291 7.16 18.47 48.44
N ALA A 292 6.05 18.43 49.17
CA ALA A 292 5.65 19.47 50.08
C ALA A 292 6.80 19.57 51.06
N LYS A 293 7.67 20.55 50.82
CA LYS A 293 8.76 20.92 51.71
C LYS A 293 8.06 21.36 52.99
N SER A 294 7.90 20.42 53.93
CA SER A 294 7.29 20.68 55.22
C SER A 294 8.14 21.75 55.88
N GLY A 295 7.63 22.97 55.87
CA GLY A 295 8.17 24.04 56.68
C GLY A 295 8.21 23.55 58.11
N ALA A 296 9.40 23.59 58.69
CA ALA A 296 9.67 23.21 60.06
C ALA A 296 8.66 23.86 61.02
N PHE A 297 7.88 23.04 61.73
CA PHE A 297 7.33 23.43 63.02
C PHE A 297 7.90 22.49 64.07
N GLY A 298 8.95 22.98 64.75
CA GLY A 298 9.61 22.27 65.81
C GLY A 298 8.71 22.15 67.03
N THR A 299 8.30 20.93 67.34
CA THR A 299 7.91 20.56 68.71
C THR A 299 8.71 19.33 69.11
N ARG A 300 9.65 19.56 70.04
CA ARG A 300 10.37 18.52 70.77
C ARG A 300 9.37 17.52 71.37
N MET A 301 9.49 16.25 70.99
CA MET A 301 8.96 15.13 71.77
C MET A 301 10.12 14.29 72.33
N PRO A 302 9.95 13.69 73.53
CA PRO A 302 11.00 12.95 74.21
C PRO A 302 11.16 11.53 73.64
N PRO A 303 12.30 10.87 73.91
CA PRO A 303 12.65 9.59 73.32
C PRO A 303 11.82 8.47 73.96
N LEU A 304 10.91 7.89 73.19
CA LEU A 304 10.25 6.63 73.52
C LEU A 304 11.10 5.49 72.97
N LEU A 305 11.69 4.73 73.89
CA LEU A 305 12.38 3.46 73.67
C LEU A 305 11.49 2.49 72.89
N LEU A 306 11.80 2.28 71.61
CA LEU A 306 11.25 1.20 70.81
C LEU A 306 12.07 -0.06 71.03
N LEU A 307 11.49 -0.99 71.78
CA LEU A 307 11.92 -2.38 71.89
C LEU A 307 11.86 -3.06 70.51
N SER A 308 12.89 -3.85 70.20
CA SER A 308 13.06 -4.56 68.93
C SER A 308 12.04 -5.71 68.76
N PRO A 309 11.57 -5.97 67.52
CA PRO A 309 10.70 -7.10 67.22
C PRO A 309 11.55 -8.33 66.88
N LEU A 310 12.24 -8.89 67.87
CA LEU A 310 13.01 -10.14 67.69
C LEU A 310 12.48 -11.32 68.53
N ALA A 311 11.35 -11.13 69.22
CA ALA A 311 10.83 -12.12 70.18
C ALA A 311 9.50 -12.79 69.80
N ALA A 312 9.03 -12.70 68.54
CA ALA A 312 7.73 -13.27 68.14
C ALA A 312 7.82 -14.57 67.31
N TRP A 313 9.01 -15.14 67.08
CA TRP A 313 9.18 -16.25 66.12
C TRP A 313 9.71 -17.57 66.71
N LEU A 314 9.35 -17.92 67.95
CA LEU A 314 9.77 -19.20 68.57
C LEU A 314 8.66 -20.01 69.27
N ALA A 315 7.38 -19.71 69.05
CA ALA A 315 6.27 -20.40 69.72
C ALA A 315 5.34 -21.19 68.77
N ARG A 316 5.90 -21.94 67.80
CA ARG A 316 5.10 -22.84 66.93
C ARG A 316 5.68 -24.24 66.66
N TYR A 317 6.74 -24.64 67.36
CA TYR A 317 7.28 -26.00 67.24
C TYR A 317 7.61 -26.58 68.62
N LEU A 318 6.57 -26.93 69.38
CA LEU A 318 6.53 -28.01 70.38
C LEU A 318 5.11 -28.57 70.41
#